data_AF-S0GI84-F1
#
_entry.id   AF-S0GI84-F1
#
_cell.length_a   1.000
_cell.length_b   1.000
_cell.length_c   1.000
_cell.angle_alpha   90.00
_cell.angle_beta   90.00
_cell.angle_gamma   90.00
#
_symmetry.space_group_name_H-M   'P 1'
#
loop_
_entity.id
_entity.type
_entity.pdbx_description
1 polymer ?
#
loop_
_entity_poly.entity_id
_entity_poly.type
_entity_poly.pdbx_seq_one_letter_code
_entity_poly.pdbx_strand_id
1 'polypeptide(L)'
;MGVMKKLSDQMRTPKRKNSLLGAREGLPFEISLESVSAVARYERRQDKEKLKQFNDDVKAWSIDVTRQLRSNVRMLVKQDEQLSESIEPNVYSRNGEAERIGFSFAREGVYIHKGAGRGQGGFRGGSRWTDKHGKLKETNPLSFFKMGTGNRKPIRWFDPVIDKNLPFLADVVAEYAADMQIDATRIFVDKEDRE
;
A
#
# COMPACT_ATOMS: atom_id res chain seq x y z
N MET A 1 44.27 -1.24 23.66
CA MET A 1 42.81 -1.15 23.41
C MET A 1 42.53 -0.39 22.10
N GLY A 2 42.77 -0.96 20.91
CA GLY A 2 42.75 -0.16 19.68
C GLY A 2 42.54 -0.87 18.34
N VAL A 3 42.15 -2.16 18.34
CA VAL A 3 41.93 -2.91 17.08
C VAL A 3 40.59 -3.65 17.10
N MET A 4 40.19 -4.17 18.27
CA MET A 4 38.91 -4.86 18.52
C MET A 4 37.67 -3.94 18.62
N LYS A 5 37.76 -2.67 18.22
CA LYS A 5 36.59 -1.77 18.10
C LYS A 5 36.27 -1.42 16.65
N LYS A 6 37.24 -1.59 15.73
CA LYS A 6 37.05 -1.30 14.30
C LYS A 6 36.37 -2.46 13.54
N LEU A 7 36.52 -3.70 14.00
CA LEU A 7 35.86 -4.87 13.41
C LEU A 7 34.37 -4.97 13.76
N SER A 8 33.96 -4.48 14.95
CA SER A 8 32.55 -4.48 15.37
C SER A 8 31.70 -3.45 14.64
N ASP A 9 32.29 -2.34 14.18
CA ASP A 9 31.58 -1.33 13.39
C ASP A 9 31.47 -1.70 11.90
N GLN A 10 32.38 -2.54 11.37
CA GLN A 10 32.27 -3.10 10.01
C GLN A 10 31.26 -4.25 9.89
N MET A 11 30.85 -4.87 11.00
CA MET A 11 29.82 -5.94 11.05
C MET A 11 28.44 -5.45 11.52
N ARG A 12 28.24 -4.13 11.66
CA ARG A 12 26.88 -3.59 11.67
C ARG A 12 26.37 -3.63 10.24
N THR A 13 25.74 -4.73 9.86
CA THR A 13 24.83 -4.73 8.72
C THR A 13 23.96 -3.50 8.86
N PRO A 14 23.92 -2.57 7.88
CA PRO A 14 22.99 -1.46 7.96
C PRO A 14 21.63 -2.09 8.21
N LYS A 15 20.96 -1.69 9.30
CA LYS A 15 19.54 -2.03 9.49
C LYS A 15 18.90 -1.61 8.19
N ARG A 16 18.63 -2.57 7.30
CA ARG A 16 17.90 -2.31 6.07
C ARG A 16 16.59 -1.76 6.57
N LYS A 17 16.40 -0.45 6.42
CA LYS A 17 15.06 0.10 6.36
C LYS A 17 14.44 -0.69 5.21
N ASN A 18 13.65 -1.70 5.53
CA ASN A 18 12.72 -2.35 4.60
C ASN A 18 11.61 -1.35 4.31
N SER A 19 12.02 -0.16 3.91
CA SER A 19 11.16 0.87 3.45
C SER A 19 11.27 0.76 1.94
N LEU A 20 10.18 0.33 1.32
CA LEU A 20 9.91 0.62 -0.09
C LEU A 20 9.85 2.16 -0.35
N LEU A 21 10.29 3.00 0.59
CA LEU A 21 10.27 4.46 0.64
C LEU A 21 11.60 5.06 0.15
N GLY A 22 12.10 4.55 -0.98
CA GLY A 22 13.34 5.00 -1.60
C GLY A 22 13.11 5.75 -2.92
N ALA A 23 12.00 6.47 -3.08
CA ALA A 23 11.81 7.36 -4.22
C ALA A 23 10.88 8.50 -3.81
N ARG A 24 11.22 9.72 -4.22
CA ARG A 24 10.33 10.90 -4.16
C ARG A 24 9.17 10.81 -5.17
N GLU A 25 8.93 9.63 -5.75
CA GLU A 25 7.82 9.27 -6.62
C GLU A 25 7.26 7.90 -6.18
N GLY A 26 5.97 7.87 -5.85
CA GLY A 26 5.14 6.66 -5.75
C GLY A 26 5.52 5.66 -4.66
N LEU A 27 4.87 5.73 -3.51
CA LEU A 27 4.81 4.56 -2.65
C LEU A 27 3.97 3.47 -3.34
N PRO A 28 4.30 2.18 -3.17
CA PRO A 28 3.44 1.11 -3.64
C PRO A 28 2.12 1.14 -2.86
N PHE A 29 0.98 1.09 -3.56
CA PHE A 29 -0.38 1.21 -3.00
C PHE A 29 -0.81 2.63 -2.63
N GLU A 30 -0.84 3.53 -3.62
CA GLU A 30 -1.30 4.91 -3.46
C GLU A 30 -2.34 5.34 -4.51
N ILE A 31 -3.19 6.27 -4.08
CA ILE A 31 -4.06 7.12 -4.89
C ILE A 31 -3.47 8.53 -4.90
N SER A 32 -3.27 9.11 -6.08
CA SER A 32 -2.86 10.51 -6.25
C SER A 32 -4.07 11.39 -6.51
N LEU A 33 -4.09 12.58 -5.89
CA LEU A 33 -5.08 13.62 -6.11
C LEU A 33 -4.37 14.79 -6.79
N GLU A 34 -4.51 14.89 -8.11
CA GLU A 34 -3.68 15.76 -8.94
C GLU A 34 -4.48 16.93 -9.48
N SER A 35 -3.89 18.13 -9.51
CA SER A 35 -4.43 19.26 -10.26
C SER A 35 -3.46 19.66 -11.35
N VAL A 36 -4.02 19.94 -12.52
CA VAL A 36 -3.28 20.26 -13.74
C VAL A 36 -2.66 21.67 -13.68
N SER A 37 -3.13 22.55 -12.78
CA SER A 37 -2.71 23.96 -12.71
C SER A 37 -2.10 24.33 -11.35
N ALA A 38 -0.88 24.87 -11.37
CA ALA A 38 -0.24 25.40 -10.16
C ALA A 38 -0.96 26.65 -9.61
N VAL A 39 -1.57 27.45 -10.50
CA VAL A 39 -2.32 28.66 -10.13
C VAL A 39 -3.64 28.28 -9.47
N ALA A 40 -4.39 27.35 -10.05
CA ALA A 40 -5.66 26.87 -9.47
C ALA A 40 -5.43 26.30 -8.06
N ARG A 41 -4.37 25.50 -7.87
CA ARG A 41 -3.94 25.04 -6.55
C ARG A 41 -3.66 26.18 -5.56
N TYR A 42 -3.02 27.26 -6.01
CA TYR A 42 -2.74 28.41 -5.14
C TYR A 42 -4.02 29.14 -4.73
N GLU A 43 -4.92 29.38 -5.68
CA GLU A 43 -6.17 30.10 -5.46
C GLU A 43 -7.10 29.35 -4.51
N ARG A 44 -7.31 28.04 -4.72
CA ARG A 44 -8.18 27.23 -3.85
C ARG A 44 -7.68 27.13 -2.41
N ARG A 45 -6.35 27.15 -2.19
CA ARG A 45 -5.77 27.16 -0.84
C ARG A 45 -6.00 28.47 -0.09
N GLN A 46 -6.35 29.56 -0.77
CA GLN A 46 -6.72 30.80 -0.08
C GLN A 46 -8.03 30.65 0.69
N ASP A 47 -8.94 29.80 0.19
CA ASP A 47 -10.15 29.42 0.89
C ASP A 47 -9.84 28.36 1.95
N LYS A 48 -9.44 28.85 3.14
CA LYS A 48 -9.03 28.00 4.26
C LYS A 48 -10.16 27.11 4.77
N GLU A 49 -11.41 27.53 4.65
CA GLU A 49 -12.56 26.78 5.12
C GLU A 49 -12.80 25.58 4.20
N LYS A 50 -12.86 25.81 2.88
CA LYS A 50 -12.97 24.72 1.90
C LYS A 50 -11.79 23.77 1.95
N LEU A 51 -10.57 24.30 2.10
CA LEU A 51 -9.37 23.47 2.24
C LEU A 51 -9.44 22.55 3.47
N LYS A 52 -9.90 23.09 4.60
CA LYS A 52 -10.07 22.30 5.82
C LYS A 52 -11.14 21.22 5.62
N GLN A 53 -12.30 21.60 5.07
CA GLN A 53 -13.40 20.67 4.80
C GLN A 53 -12.94 19.52 3.89
N PHE A 54 -12.28 19.83 2.77
CA PHE A 54 -11.71 18.84 1.86
C PHE A 54 -10.75 17.87 2.56
N ASN A 55 -9.83 18.38 3.37
CA ASN A 55 -8.91 17.51 4.11
C ASN A 55 -9.63 16.61 5.13
N ASP A 56 -10.64 17.15 5.81
CA ASP A 56 -11.46 16.40 6.77
C ASP A 56 -12.26 15.30 6.05
N ASP A 57 -12.80 15.58 4.86
CA ASP A 57 -13.55 14.63 4.04
C ASP A 57 -12.67 13.53 3.46
N VAL A 58 -11.49 13.86 2.92
CA VAL A 58 -10.48 12.89 2.48
C VAL A 58 -10.07 11.99 3.64
N LYS A 59 -9.87 12.56 4.83
CA LYS A 59 -9.51 11.80 6.03
C LYS A 59 -10.66 10.88 6.45
N ALA A 60 -11.89 11.38 6.47
CA ALA A 60 -13.07 10.60 6.81
C ALA A 60 -13.26 9.42 5.84
N TRP A 61 -13.12 9.65 4.54
CA TRP A 61 -13.11 8.60 3.52
C TRP A 61 -12.05 7.54 3.81
N SER A 62 -10.81 7.95 4.10
CA SER A 62 -9.72 6.98 4.38
C SER A 62 -10.00 6.11 5.62
N ILE A 63 -10.63 6.68 6.64
CA ILE A 63 -11.01 5.98 7.88
C ILE A 63 -12.14 4.99 7.61
N ASP A 64 -13.14 5.37 6.82
CA ASP A 64 -14.24 4.49 6.47
C ASP A 64 -13.79 3.31 5.61
N VAL A 65 -12.98 3.57 4.57
CA VAL A 65 -12.37 2.53 3.74
C VAL A 65 -11.53 1.58 4.59
N THR A 66 -10.74 2.11 5.53
CA THR A 66 -9.98 1.28 6.47
C THR A 66 -10.91 0.36 7.26
N ARG A 67 -12.01 0.88 7.82
CA ARG A 67 -12.98 0.08 8.57
C ARG A 67 -13.56 -1.05 7.71
N GLN A 68 -13.93 -0.75 6.46
CA GLN A 68 -14.44 -1.73 5.51
C GLN A 68 -13.38 -2.80 5.18
N LEU A 69 -12.14 -2.40 4.91
CA LEU A 69 -11.01 -3.32 4.66
C LEU A 69 -10.78 -4.27 5.84
N ARG A 70 -10.73 -3.73 7.07
CA ARG A 70 -10.57 -4.52 8.29
C ARG A 70 -11.71 -5.53 8.46
N SER A 71 -12.95 -5.10 8.23
CA SER A 71 -14.10 -6.00 8.30
C SER A 71 -14.06 -7.08 7.21
N ASN A 72 -13.63 -6.73 6.01
CA ASN A 72 -13.55 -7.67 4.89
C ASN A 72 -12.48 -8.74 5.14
N VAL A 73 -11.32 -8.36 5.71
CA VAL A 73 -10.28 -9.32 6.12
C VAL A 73 -10.81 -10.29 7.16
N ARG A 74 -11.43 -9.81 8.24
CA ARG A 74 -11.97 -10.66 9.31
C ARG A 74 -13.02 -11.67 8.82
N MET A 75 -13.78 -11.28 7.80
CA MET A 75 -14.80 -12.13 7.20
C MET A 75 -14.19 -13.21 6.27
N LEU A 76 -13.22 -12.83 5.44
CA LEU A 76 -12.70 -13.69 4.37
C LEU A 76 -11.49 -14.54 4.78
N VAL A 77 -10.67 -14.05 5.71
CA VAL A 77 -9.40 -14.67 6.11
C VAL A 77 -9.58 -15.47 7.39
N LYS A 78 -9.62 -16.81 7.27
CA LYS A 78 -9.88 -17.72 8.39
C LYS A 78 -8.87 -17.63 9.55
N GLN A 79 -7.61 -17.30 9.26
CA GLN A 79 -6.52 -17.16 10.22
C GLN A 79 -5.99 -15.72 10.18
N ASP A 80 -6.88 -14.77 10.48
CA ASP A 80 -6.50 -13.37 10.65
C ASP A 80 -5.82 -13.16 12.01
N GLU A 81 -4.50 -13.38 12.06
CA GLU A 81 -3.73 -13.18 13.29
C GLU A 81 -3.42 -11.70 13.54
N GLN A 82 -3.06 -10.94 12.50
CA GLN A 82 -2.61 -9.55 12.60
C GLN A 82 -2.99 -8.68 11.40
N LEU A 83 -3.50 -9.26 10.30
CA LEU A 83 -3.65 -8.55 9.05
C LEU A 83 -4.68 -7.44 9.20
N SER A 84 -5.89 -7.73 9.73
CA SER A 84 -6.91 -6.69 9.87
C SER A 84 -6.46 -5.56 10.79
N GLU A 85 -5.77 -5.87 11.88
CA GLU A 85 -5.30 -4.86 12.83
C GLU A 85 -4.18 -3.99 12.26
N SER A 86 -3.35 -4.56 11.37
CA SER A 86 -2.23 -3.86 10.74
C SER A 86 -2.62 -2.81 9.68
N ILE A 87 -3.87 -2.81 9.23
CA ILE A 87 -4.31 -1.90 8.15
C ILE A 87 -4.44 -0.49 8.70
N GLU A 88 -3.70 0.46 8.14
CA GLU A 88 -3.73 1.88 8.51
C GLU A 88 -3.84 2.77 7.27
N PRO A 89 -4.68 3.82 7.30
CA PRO A 89 -4.73 4.81 6.24
C PRO A 89 -3.58 5.81 6.40
N ASN A 90 -3.00 6.22 5.28
CA ASN A 90 -1.96 7.24 5.21
C ASN A 90 -2.43 8.35 4.27
N VAL A 91 -2.75 9.52 4.82
CA VAL A 91 -3.08 10.71 4.03
C VAL A 91 -1.85 11.62 4.01
N TYR A 92 -1.33 11.87 2.81
CA TYR A 92 -0.19 12.75 2.59
C TYR A 92 -0.69 14.09 2.06
N SER A 93 -0.20 15.16 2.67
CA SER A 93 -0.53 16.52 2.27
C SER A 93 0.69 17.24 1.70
N ARG A 94 0.44 18.12 0.73
CA ARG A 94 1.42 19.05 0.20
C ARG A 94 0.90 20.46 0.36
N ASN A 95 1.70 21.33 0.99
CA ASN A 95 1.31 22.71 1.29
C ASN A 95 -0.05 22.81 2.04
N GLY A 96 -0.36 21.83 2.89
CA GLY A 96 -1.60 21.77 3.68
C GLY A 96 -2.83 21.24 2.93
N GLU A 97 -2.71 20.83 1.67
CA GLU A 97 -3.78 20.21 0.85
C GLU A 97 -3.50 18.71 0.71
N ALA A 98 -4.50 17.84 0.94
CA ALA A 98 -4.35 16.41 0.70
C ALA A 98 -3.99 16.14 -0.77
N GLU A 99 -2.91 15.39 -0.99
CA GLU A 99 -2.35 15.10 -2.32
C GLU A 99 -2.32 13.60 -2.61
N ARG A 100 -2.13 12.75 -1.59
CA ARG A 100 -2.11 11.30 -1.79
C ARG A 100 -2.77 10.56 -0.64
N ILE A 101 -3.34 9.40 -0.95
CA ILE A 101 -3.89 8.47 0.03
C ILE A 101 -3.31 7.08 -0.22
N GLY A 102 -2.76 6.45 0.80
CA GLY A 102 -2.28 5.07 0.75
C GLY A 102 -2.78 4.25 1.93
N PHE A 103 -2.59 2.94 1.87
CA PHE A 103 -2.88 2.04 2.98
C PHE A 103 -1.66 1.19 3.28
N SER A 104 -1.19 1.24 4.52
CA SER A 104 -0.17 0.33 5.02
C SER A 104 -0.83 -0.87 5.67
N PHE A 105 -0.25 -2.05 5.47
CA PHE A 105 -0.72 -3.29 6.09
C PHE A 105 0.43 -4.31 6.07
N ALA A 106 0.28 -5.35 6.87
CA ALA A 106 1.26 -6.41 6.98
C ALA A 106 1.41 -7.18 5.65
N ARG A 107 2.65 -7.52 5.29
CA ARG A 107 3.03 -8.00 3.94
C ARG A 107 2.25 -9.25 3.49
N GLU A 108 1.82 -10.06 4.43
CA GLU A 108 1.04 -11.28 4.18
C GLU A 108 -0.30 -10.97 3.52
N GLY A 109 -0.83 -9.76 3.68
CA GLY A 109 -2.01 -9.29 2.97
C GLY A 109 -1.87 -9.41 1.47
N VAL A 110 -0.70 -9.08 0.91
CA VAL A 110 -0.43 -9.25 -0.54
C VAL A 110 -0.44 -10.73 -0.93
N TYR A 111 0.12 -11.60 -0.10
CA TYR A 111 0.16 -13.04 -0.38
C TYR A 111 -1.21 -13.67 -0.34
N ILE A 112 -2.03 -13.30 0.65
CA ILE A 112 -3.42 -13.74 0.76
C ILE A 112 -4.22 -13.24 -0.45
N HIS A 113 -4.05 -11.97 -0.81
CA HIS A 113 -4.77 -11.34 -1.92
C HIS A 113 -4.47 -11.96 -3.28
N LYS A 114 -3.21 -12.34 -3.50
CA LYS A 114 -2.74 -12.98 -4.73
C LYS A 114 -2.85 -14.51 -4.72
N GLY A 115 -3.11 -15.15 -3.57
CA GLY A 115 -3.06 -16.61 -3.42
C GLY A 115 -1.63 -17.18 -3.46
N ALA A 116 -0.64 -16.43 -2.99
CA ALA A 116 0.74 -16.89 -2.88
C ALA A 116 0.97 -17.71 -1.59
N GLY A 117 1.88 -18.67 -1.64
CA GLY A 117 2.23 -19.50 -0.47
C GLY A 117 3.35 -20.50 -0.73
N ARG A 118 3.56 -21.40 0.23
CA ARG A 118 4.56 -22.47 0.11
C ARG A 118 4.18 -23.38 -1.08
N GLY A 119 5.06 -23.46 -2.08
CA GLY A 119 4.83 -24.25 -3.30
C GLY A 119 3.93 -23.58 -4.34
N GLN A 120 3.43 -22.36 -4.08
CA GLN A 120 2.49 -21.61 -4.91
C GLN A 120 3.00 -20.16 -5.07
N GLY A 121 4.10 -19.98 -5.81
CA GLY A 121 4.82 -18.72 -5.98
C GLY A 121 4.48 -17.97 -7.28
N GLY A 122 4.84 -16.68 -7.33
CA GLY A 122 4.52 -15.77 -8.45
C GLY A 122 5.37 -15.94 -9.71
N PHE A 123 5.31 -14.94 -10.60
CA PHE A 123 5.76 -15.00 -12.00
C PHE A 123 7.28 -15.16 -12.21
N ARG A 124 8.13 -14.59 -11.36
CA ARG A 124 9.61 -14.82 -11.28
C ARG A 124 10.17 -13.86 -10.23
N GLY A 125 11.29 -14.20 -9.59
CA GLY A 125 11.91 -13.35 -8.56
C GLY A 125 11.54 -13.76 -7.13
N GLY A 126 11.75 -15.04 -6.83
CA GLY A 126 11.55 -15.60 -5.49
C GLY A 126 12.15 -14.75 -4.37
N SER A 127 11.45 -14.66 -3.25
CA SER A 127 12.00 -14.07 -2.03
C SER A 127 13.22 -14.88 -1.58
N ARG A 128 14.25 -14.18 -1.13
CA ARG A 128 15.39 -14.74 -0.39
C ARG A 128 15.24 -14.35 1.06
N TRP A 129 15.45 -15.29 1.98
CA TRP A 129 15.39 -15.04 3.41
C TRP A 129 16.45 -15.85 4.14
N THR A 130 16.94 -15.31 5.25
CA THR A 130 17.83 -16.04 6.15
C THR A 130 16.96 -16.75 7.17
N ASP A 131 17.15 -18.07 7.31
CA ASP A 131 16.43 -18.82 8.34
C ASP A 131 17.00 -18.57 9.75
N LYS A 132 16.34 -19.10 10.77
CA LYS A 132 16.76 -18.99 12.18
C LYS A 132 18.15 -19.56 12.47
N HIS A 133 18.73 -20.32 11.53
CA HIS A 133 20.05 -20.93 11.62
C HIS A 133 21.10 -20.18 10.78
N GLY A 134 20.76 -19.01 10.23
CA GLY A 134 21.68 -18.20 9.43
C GLY A 134 21.83 -18.68 7.98
N LYS A 135 21.08 -19.68 7.53
CA LYS A 135 21.19 -20.20 6.15
C LYS A 135 20.30 -19.39 5.21
N LEU A 136 20.90 -18.92 4.11
CA LEU A 136 20.16 -18.28 3.04
C LEU A 136 19.27 -19.32 2.33
N LYS A 137 17.98 -19.02 2.31
CA LYS A 137 16.95 -19.75 1.57
C LYS A 137 16.44 -18.88 0.44
N GLU A 138 16.02 -19.53 -0.62
CA GLU A 138 15.33 -18.90 -1.73
C GLU A 138 14.06 -19.67 -2.05
N THR A 139 13.14 -19.00 -2.72
CA THR A 139 11.91 -19.63 -3.17
C THR A 139 12.22 -20.78 -4.12
N ASN A 140 11.58 -21.93 -3.91
CA ASN A 140 11.73 -23.09 -4.79
C ASN A 140 11.32 -22.71 -6.23
N PRO A 141 12.21 -22.82 -7.23
CA PRO A 141 11.87 -22.50 -8.62
C PRO A 141 10.65 -23.27 -9.17
N LEU A 142 10.39 -24.49 -8.68
CA LEU A 142 9.22 -25.30 -9.05
C LEU A 142 7.90 -24.72 -8.56
N SER A 143 7.93 -23.71 -7.69
CA SER A 143 6.75 -23.00 -7.23
C SER A 143 6.36 -21.81 -8.10
N PHE A 144 7.22 -21.37 -9.03
CA PHE A 144 6.90 -20.22 -9.87
C PHE A 144 5.68 -20.48 -10.76
N PHE A 145 4.96 -19.40 -11.07
CA PHE A 145 3.72 -19.40 -11.87
C PHE A 145 2.56 -20.22 -11.28
N LYS A 146 2.66 -20.65 -10.02
CA LYS A 146 1.61 -21.42 -9.34
C LYS A 146 0.79 -20.56 -8.39
N MET A 147 1.12 -19.29 -8.20
CA MET A 147 0.32 -18.34 -7.41
C MET A 147 -1.17 -18.38 -7.81
N GLY A 148 -2.06 -18.50 -6.83
CA GLY A 148 -3.49 -18.62 -7.06
C GLY A 148 -3.98 -20.01 -7.50
N THR A 149 -3.08 -20.99 -7.64
CA THR A 149 -3.41 -22.36 -8.07
C THR A 149 -3.43 -23.36 -6.92
N GLY A 150 -3.94 -24.58 -7.19
CA GLY A 150 -3.98 -25.68 -6.24
C GLY A 150 -4.72 -25.34 -4.95
N ASN A 151 -4.06 -25.54 -3.80
CA ASN A 151 -4.65 -25.36 -2.47
C ASN A 151 -4.62 -23.91 -1.97
N ARG A 152 -4.12 -22.94 -2.75
CA ARG A 152 -4.04 -21.52 -2.37
C ARG A 152 -4.82 -20.69 -3.38
N LYS A 153 -6.10 -20.48 -3.12
CA LYS A 153 -6.94 -19.58 -3.92
C LYS A 153 -6.75 -18.13 -3.47
N PRO A 154 -6.74 -17.14 -4.39
CA PRO A 154 -6.68 -15.73 -4.04
C PRO A 154 -7.89 -15.32 -3.20
N ILE A 155 -7.67 -14.57 -2.14
CA ILE A 155 -8.74 -13.96 -1.33
C ILE A 155 -8.70 -12.46 -1.59
N ARG A 156 -9.56 -11.96 -2.48
CA ARG A 156 -9.62 -10.55 -2.91
C ARG A 156 -10.16 -9.63 -1.80
N TRP A 157 -9.39 -9.44 -0.74
CA TRP A 157 -9.84 -8.69 0.43
C TRP A 157 -9.66 -7.17 0.28
N PHE A 158 -8.73 -6.73 -0.57
CA PHE A 158 -8.37 -5.31 -0.73
C PHE A 158 -9.09 -4.64 -1.91
N ASP A 159 -8.74 -5.02 -3.14
CA ASP A 159 -9.20 -4.36 -4.39
C ASP A 159 -10.72 -4.13 -4.47
N PRO A 160 -11.61 -5.11 -4.18
CA PRO A 160 -13.06 -4.87 -4.29
C PRO A 160 -13.58 -3.80 -3.35
N VAL A 161 -12.94 -3.62 -2.19
CA VAL A 161 -13.29 -2.55 -1.25
C VAL A 161 -12.82 -1.22 -1.80
N ILE A 162 -11.62 -1.13 -2.37
CA ILE A 162 -11.13 0.10 -2.98
C ILE A 162 -11.98 0.51 -4.18
N ASP A 163 -12.25 -0.43 -5.11
CA ASP A 163 -13.07 -0.20 -6.30
C ASP A 163 -14.45 0.38 -5.95
N LYS A 164 -15.09 -0.22 -4.94
CA LYS A 164 -16.39 0.24 -4.46
C LYS A 164 -16.35 1.66 -3.89
N ASN A 165 -15.23 2.06 -3.27
CA ASN A 165 -15.12 3.33 -2.55
C ASN A 165 -14.51 4.47 -3.38
N LEU A 166 -13.85 4.18 -4.51
CA LEU A 166 -13.25 5.19 -5.39
C LEU A 166 -14.25 6.25 -5.91
N PRO A 167 -15.48 5.91 -6.33
CA PRO A 167 -16.45 6.93 -6.77
C PRO A 167 -16.75 7.98 -5.71
N PHE A 168 -16.88 7.59 -4.43
CA PHE A 168 -17.13 8.54 -3.35
C PHE A 168 -15.95 9.49 -3.11
N LEU A 169 -14.72 9.02 -3.33
CA LEU A 169 -13.56 9.90 -3.30
C LEU A 169 -13.57 10.88 -4.48
N ALA A 170 -14.02 10.42 -5.66
CA ALA A 170 -14.16 11.27 -6.83
C ALA A 170 -15.17 12.40 -6.60
N ASP A 171 -16.28 12.10 -5.93
CA ASP A 171 -17.27 13.12 -5.54
C ASP A 171 -16.67 14.16 -4.60
N VAL A 172 -15.92 13.74 -3.57
CA VAL A 172 -15.20 14.65 -2.64
C VAL A 172 -14.22 15.56 -3.39
N VAL A 173 -13.46 14.99 -4.34
CA VAL A 173 -12.50 15.75 -5.15
C VAL A 173 -13.20 16.73 -6.09
N ALA A 174 -14.27 16.30 -6.76
CA ALA A 174 -15.03 17.12 -7.70
C ALA A 174 -15.76 18.29 -7.02
N GLU A 175 -16.27 18.09 -5.80
CA GLU A 175 -16.89 19.14 -5.00
C GLU A 175 -15.86 20.21 -4.56
N TYR A 176 -14.64 19.80 -4.26
CA TYR A 176 -13.57 20.71 -3.88
C TYR A 176 -12.99 21.47 -5.08
N ALA A 177 -12.83 20.80 -6.23
CA ALA A 177 -12.08 21.33 -7.35
C ALA A 177 -12.45 20.71 -8.71
N ALA A 178 -12.86 21.55 -9.66
CA ALA A 178 -13.21 21.11 -11.02
C ALA A 178 -12.03 20.58 -11.84
N ASP A 179 -10.80 21.03 -11.56
CA ASP A 179 -9.59 20.66 -12.30
C ASP A 179 -8.75 19.58 -11.59
N MET A 180 -9.28 18.98 -10.52
CA MET A 180 -8.60 17.95 -9.76
C MET A 180 -9.03 16.56 -10.22
N GLN A 181 -8.07 15.65 -10.32
CA GLN A 181 -8.23 14.30 -10.87
C GLN A 181 -7.70 13.27 -9.88
N ILE A 182 -8.24 12.06 -9.96
CA ILE A 182 -7.80 10.91 -9.17
C ILE A 182 -7.01 9.96 -10.06
N ASP A 183 -5.76 9.67 -9.68
CA ASP A 183 -5.00 8.55 -10.23
C ASP A 183 -4.96 7.41 -9.20
N ALA A 184 -5.72 6.35 -9.47
CA ALA A 184 -5.77 5.13 -8.67
C ALA A 184 -4.96 3.97 -9.28
N THR A 185 -4.14 4.22 -10.31
CA THR A 185 -3.43 3.14 -11.03
C THR A 185 -2.43 2.36 -10.18
N ARG A 186 -2.04 2.91 -9.03
CA ARG A 186 -1.04 2.34 -8.11
C ARG A 186 -1.62 1.77 -6.84
N ILE A 187 -2.94 1.88 -6.60
CA ILE A 187 -3.56 1.42 -5.35
C ILE A 187 -3.84 -0.08 -5.33
N PHE A 188 -4.12 -0.67 -6.50
CA PHE A 188 -4.57 -2.06 -6.58
C PHE A 188 -3.43 -3.07 -6.39
N VAL A 189 -3.74 -4.13 -5.65
CA VAL A 189 -2.84 -5.29 -5.49
C VAL A 189 -2.83 -6.11 -6.76
N ASP A 190 -3.99 -6.28 -7.39
CA ASP A 190 -4.10 -6.82 -8.73
C ASP A 190 -4.29 -5.72 -9.74
N LYS A 191 -3.17 -5.20 -10.22
CA LYS A 191 -3.16 -4.63 -11.55
C LYS A 191 -3.50 -5.78 -12.50
N GLU A 192 -4.73 -5.80 -12.99
CA GLU A 192 -5.03 -6.56 -14.19
C GLU A 192 -4.03 -6.08 -15.25
N ASP A 193 -3.09 -6.94 -15.63
CA ASP A 193 -2.49 -6.84 -16.95
C ASP A 193 -3.64 -7.12 -17.93
N ARG A 194 -4.47 -6.09 -18.19
CA ARG A 194 -5.45 -6.15 -19.26
C ARG A 194 -4.64 -6.24 -20.55
N GLU A 195 -4.57 -7.44 -21.09
CA GLU A 195 -4.13 -7.73 -22.46
C GLU A 195 -4.92 -6.90 -23.48
#